data_AF-T2B0E1-F1
#
_entry.id   AF-T2B0E1-F1
#
_cell.length_a   1.000
_cell.length_b   1.000
_cell.length_c   1.000
_cell.angle_alpha   90.00
_cell.angle_beta   90.00
_cell.angle_gamma   90.00
#
_symmetry.space_group_name_H-M   'P 1'
#
loop_
_entity.id
_entity.type
_entity.pdbx_description
1 polymer ?
#
loop_
_entity_poly.entity_id
_entity_poly.type
_entity_poly.pdbx_seq_one_letter_code
_entity_poly.pdbx_strand_id
1 'polypeptide(L)'
;GFMTYRLSRCDFNSTELKDIRFTDSYYYNMIEIIRFDSNVGTFVGFTDFGVKTAEAWNNIPARLATMRAQKGTYCKPNIDVRYHNLMSKS
;
A
#
# COMPACT_ATOMS: atom_id res chain seq x y z
N GLY A 1 7.46 -25.86 -1.11
CA GLY A 1 6.43 -25.25 -1.97
C GLY A 1 6.73 -23.78 -2.16
N PHE A 2 6.17 -23.15 -3.19
CA PHE A 2 6.31 -21.71 -3.42
C PHE A 2 5.25 -20.94 -2.63
N MET A 3 5.63 -19.83 -2.00
CA MET A 3 4.76 -18.99 -1.18
C MET A 3 4.55 -17.64 -1.85
N THR A 4 3.31 -17.32 -2.18
CA THR A 4 2.91 -15.95 -2.57
C THR A 4 2.20 -15.29 -1.40
N TYR A 5 2.53 -14.03 -1.13
CA TYR A 5 1.77 -13.23 -0.17
C TYR A 5 1.73 -11.77 -0.58
N ARG A 6 0.70 -11.08 -0.08
CA ARG A 6 0.46 -9.66 -0.29
C ARG A 6 0.46 -8.98 1.07
N LEU A 7 1.17 -7.85 1.17
CA LEU A 7 1.23 -7.05 2.38
C LEU A 7 0.72 -5.64 2.10
N SER A 8 -0.46 -5.35 2.64
CA SER A 8 -1.02 -3.99 2.70
C SER A 8 -0.62 -3.35 4.04
N ARG A 9 0.06 -2.21 4.00
CA ARG A 9 0.53 -1.49 5.19
C ARG A 9 0.10 -0.04 5.17
N CYS A 10 -0.24 0.47 6.35
CA CYS A 10 -0.49 1.87 6.61
C CYS A 10 0.52 2.35 7.66
N ASP A 11 1.50 3.12 7.24
CA ASP A 11 2.48 3.77 8.12
C ASP A 11 1.97 5.17 8.48
N PHE A 12 2.00 5.52 9.76
CA PHE A 12 1.51 6.81 10.26
C PHE A 12 2.20 7.20 11.57
N ASN A 13 2.40 8.50 11.76
CA ASN A 13 2.81 9.11 13.05
C ASN A 13 1.77 10.10 13.59
N SER A 14 0.71 10.34 12.80
CA SER A 14 -0.41 11.25 13.06
C SER A 14 -1.65 10.71 12.33
N THR A 15 -2.84 11.15 12.73
CA THR A 15 -4.12 10.81 12.08
C THR A 15 -4.47 11.74 10.91
N GLU A 16 -3.66 12.77 10.67
CA GLU A 16 -3.78 13.65 9.51
C GLU A 16 -3.50 12.91 8.22
N LEU A 17 -4.31 13.15 7.17
CA LEU A 17 -4.14 12.47 5.90
C LEU A 17 -2.75 12.67 5.32
N LYS A 18 -2.13 13.85 5.43
CA LYS A 18 -0.81 14.09 4.81
C LYS A 18 0.28 13.13 5.31
N ASP A 19 0.20 12.67 6.56
CA ASP A 19 1.24 11.88 7.22
C ASP A 19 1.05 10.35 7.12
N ILE A 20 -0.05 9.90 6.50
CA ILE A 20 -0.32 8.47 6.27
C ILE A 20 0.34 8.03 4.96
N ARG A 21 1.09 6.91 4.98
CA ARG A 21 1.58 6.23 3.78
C ARG A 21 0.91 4.87 3.66
N PHE A 22 0.28 4.63 2.52
CA PHE A 22 -0.24 3.32 2.14
C PHE A 22 0.76 2.63 1.20
N THR A 23 1.12 1.40 1.52
CA THR A 23 1.87 0.52 0.61
C THR A 23 1.15 -0.80 0.41
N ASP A 24 1.24 -1.34 -0.80
CA ASP A 24 0.69 -2.64 -1.16
C ASP A 24 1.73 -3.43 -1.93
N SER A 25 2.31 -4.44 -1.27
CA SER A 25 3.51 -5.14 -1.71
C SER A 25 3.20 -6.60 -2.02
N TYR A 26 3.70 -7.10 -3.14
CA TYR A 26 3.49 -8.47 -3.61
C TYR A 26 4.82 -9.23 -3.57
N TYR A 27 4.79 -10.41 -2.94
CA TYR A 27 5.97 -11.23 -2.70
C TYR A 27 5.82 -12.62 -3.30
N TYR A 28 6.96 -13.18 -3.71
CA TYR A 28 7.13 -14.57 -4.09
C TYR A 28 8.37 -15.11 -3.40
N ASN A 29 8.23 -16.14 -2.57
CA ASN A 29 9.32 -16.73 -1.79
C ASN A 29 10.18 -15.67 -1.07
N MET A 30 9.53 -14.75 -0.36
CA MET A 30 10.17 -13.63 0.37
C MET A 30 10.84 -12.56 -0.51
N ILE A 31 10.90 -12.75 -1.82
CA ILE A 31 11.37 -11.74 -2.76
C ILE A 31 10.21 -10.83 -3.10
N GLU A 32 10.38 -9.54 -2.88
CA GLU A 32 9.42 -8.54 -3.32
C GLU A 32 9.46 -8.41 -4.84
N ILE A 33 8.30 -8.54 -5.48
CA ILE A 33 8.18 -8.43 -6.92
C ILE A 33 7.75 -7.03 -7.33
N ILE A 34 6.70 -6.51 -6.69
CA ILE A 34 6.05 -5.25 -7.09
C ILE A 34 5.39 -4.60 -5.88
N ARG A 35 5.45 -3.27 -5.80
CA ARG A 35 4.82 -2.48 -4.74
C ARG A 35 4.08 -1.29 -5.33
N PHE A 36 2.87 -1.02 -4.86
CA PHE A 36 2.30 0.31 -4.93
C PHE A 36 2.71 1.12 -3.69
N ASP A 37 3.13 2.36 -3.90
CA ASP A 37 3.46 3.30 -2.84
C ASP A 37 2.64 4.58 -3.02
N SER A 38 1.81 4.93 -2.04
CA SER A 38 0.96 6.13 -2.12
C SER A 38 1.74 7.43 -2.21
N ASN A 39 2.99 7.47 -1.73
CA ASN A 39 3.82 8.68 -1.83
C ASN A 39 4.38 8.88 -3.24
N VAL A 40 4.57 7.79 -3.99
CA VAL A 40 4.96 7.84 -5.41
C VAL A 40 3.71 7.92 -6.30
N GLY A 41 2.62 7.28 -5.89
CA GLY A 41 1.34 7.25 -6.58
C GLY A 41 1.28 6.24 -7.74
N THR A 42 2.23 5.32 -7.86
CA THR A 42 2.31 4.30 -8.90
C THR A 42 2.88 2.99 -8.36
N PHE A 43 2.83 1.93 -9.19
CA PHE A 43 3.52 0.68 -8.93
C PHE A 43 4.99 0.76 -9.36
N VAL A 44 5.87 0.15 -8.56
CA VAL A 44 7.30 -0.03 -8.81
C VAL A 44 7.63 -1.52 -8.77
N GLY A 45 8.31 -2.01 -9.80
CA GLY A 45 8.80 -3.39 -9.87
C GLY A 45 10.22 -3.53 -9.32
N PHE A 46 10.50 -4.64 -8.64
CA PHE A 46 11.81 -4.96 -8.02
C PHE A 46 12.50 -6.18 -8.64
N THR A 47 11.83 -6.84 -9.58
CA THR A 47 12.37 -7.91 -10.42
C THR A 47 11.97 -7.65 -11.87
N ASP A 48 12.62 -8.29 -12.84
CA ASP A 48 12.27 -8.11 -14.27
C ASP A 48 10.79 -8.39 -14.55
N PHE A 49 10.24 -9.43 -13.90
CA PHE A 49 8.82 -9.73 -13.96
C PHE A 49 7.97 -8.61 -13.32
N GLY A 50 8.41 -8.11 -12.17
CA GLY A 50 7.76 -7.01 -11.46
C GLY A 50 7.75 -5.71 -12.25
N VAL A 51 8.83 -5.39 -12.96
CA VAL A 51 8.95 -4.18 -13.79
C VAL A 51 7.94 -4.19 -14.92
N LYS A 52 7.89 -5.28 -15.70
CA LYS A 52 6.90 -5.46 -16.78
C LYS A 52 5.46 -5.41 -16.25
N THR A 53 5.24 -6.00 -15.09
CA THR A 53 3.92 -5.98 -14.43
C THR A 53 3.55 -4.57 -13.98
N ALA A 54 4.49 -3.82 -13.42
CA ALA A 54 4.29 -2.44 -12.97
C ALA A 54 3.97 -1.51 -14.14
N GLU A 55 4.69 -1.62 -15.26
CA GLU A 55 4.39 -0.89 -16.49
C GLU A 55 2.96 -1.15 -16.96
N ALA A 56 2.56 -2.43 -17.06
CA ALA A 56 1.20 -2.80 -17.45
C ALA A 56 0.14 -2.25 -16.48
N TRP A 57 0.37 -2.35 -15.16
CA TRP A 57 -0.59 -1.91 -14.15
C TRP A 57 -0.68 -0.38 -14.05
N ASN A 58 0.43 0.33 -14.25
CA ASN A 58 0.45 1.79 -14.29
C ASN A 58 -0.28 2.35 -15.52
N ASN A 59 -0.37 1.56 -16.60
CA ASN A 59 -1.15 1.93 -17.79
C ASN A 59 -2.66 1.64 -17.66
N ILE A 60 -3.16 1.23 -16.48
CA ILE A 60 -4.59 1.03 -16.22
C ILE A 60 -5.09 2.15 -15.28
N PRO A 61 -5.71 3.24 -15.79
CA PRO A 61 -6.07 4.41 -14.99
C PRO A 61 -7.00 4.08 -13.81
N ALA A 62 -8.01 3.23 -14.04
CA ALA A 62 -8.96 2.83 -13.00
C ALA A 62 -8.28 2.12 -11.82
N ARG A 63 -7.22 1.35 -12.11
CA ARG A 63 -6.43 0.66 -11.10
C ARG A 63 -5.62 1.66 -10.27
N LEU A 64 -4.90 2.56 -10.93
CA LEU A 64 -4.14 3.60 -10.22
C LEU A 64 -5.06 4.50 -9.38
N ALA A 65 -6.22 4.88 -9.88
CA ALA A 65 -7.19 5.66 -9.11
C ALA A 65 -7.63 4.91 -7.84
N THR A 66 -7.97 3.62 -7.97
CA THR A 66 -8.35 2.77 -6.83
C THR A 66 -7.23 2.66 -5.80
N MET A 67 -5.99 2.49 -6.24
CA MET A 67 -4.83 2.37 -5.35
C MET A 67 -4.49 3.68 -4.65
N ARG A 68 -4.57 4.82 -5.36
CA ARG A 68 -4.36 6.16 -4.80
C ARG A 68 -5.40 6.51 -3.73
N ALA A 69 -6.62 6.00 -3.86
CA ALA A 69 -7.69 6.23 -2.89
C ALA A 69 -7.49 5.47 -1.56
N GLN A 70 -6.71 4.37 -1.53
CA GLN A 70 -6.59 3.49 -0.35
C GLN A 70 -6.10 4.19 0.91
N LYS A 71 -5.29 5.24 0.77
CA LYS A 71 -4.85 6.07 1.90
C LYS A 71 -6.04 6.67 2.68
N GLY A 72 -7.05 7.16 1.96
CA GLY A 72 -8.25 7.73 2.57
C GLY A 72 -9.32 6.70 2.90
N THR A 73 -9.46 5.65 2.09
CA THR A 73 -10.57 4.69 2.22
C THR A 73 -10.24 3.48 3.09
N TYR A 74 -8.97 3.06 3.12
CA TYR A 74 -8.50 1.93 3.92
C TYR A 74 -7.72 2.40 5.14
N CYS A 75 -6.66 3.20 4.97
CA CYS A 75 -5.79 3.53 6.09
C CYS A 75 -6.45 4.43 7.12
N LYS A 76 -6.94 5.61 6.71
CA LYS A 76 -7.45 6.61 7.67
C LYS A 76 -8.54 6.07 8.61
N PRO A 77 -9.61 5.43 8.14
CA PRO A 77 -10.66 4.92 9.04
C PRO A 77 -10.13 3.89 10.03
N ASN A 78 -9.24 2.99 9.58
CA ASN A 78 -8.63 1.98 10.45
C ASN A 78 -7.67 2.59 11.48
N ILE A 79 -6.90 3.61 11.08
CA ILE A 79 -6.01 4.35 11.97
C ILE A 79 -6.83 5.11 13.02
N ASP A 80 -7.87 5.84 12.61
CA ASP A 80 -8.71 6.61 13.53
C ASP A 80 -9.32 5.70 14.61
N VAL A 81 -9.83 4.53 14.22
CA VAL A 81 -10.35 3.53 15.17
C VAL A 81 -9.26 3.02 16.12
N ARG A 82 -8.07 2.66 15.61
CA ARG A 82 -6.98 2.16 16.45
C ARG A 82 -6.45 3.22 17.39
N TYR A 83 -6.20 4.41 16.88
CA TYR A 83 -5.64 5.53 17.63
C TYR A 83 -6.60 5.97 18.73
N HIS A 84 -7.89 6.11 18.44
CA HIS A 84 -8.90 6.38 19.46
C HIS A 84 -8.87 5.32 20.57
N ASN A 85 -8.86 4.03 20.24
CA ASN A 85 -8.87 2.95 21.23
C ASN A 85 -7.57 2.86 22.06
N LEU A 86 -6.45 3.30 21.52
CA LEU A 86 -5.17 3.36 22.23
C LEU A 86 -5.14 4.55 23.20
N MET A 87 -5.58 5.72 22.74
CA MET A 87 -5.58 6.95 23.53
C MET A 87 -6.73 7.01 24.55
N SER A 88 -7.85 6.32 24.32
CA SER A 88 -8.97 6.27 25.26
C SER A 88 -8.74 5.33 26.45
N LYS A 89 -7.61 4.61 26.47
CA LYS A 89 -7.22 3.68 27.54
C LYS A 89 -6.01 4.18 28.36
N SER A 90 -5.51 5.38 28.07
CA SER A 90 -4.51 6.10 28.88
C SER A 90 -5.17 7.19 29.70
#